data_AF-A0A4R6DR84-F1
#
_entry.id   AF-A0A4R6DR84-F1
#
_cell.length_a   1.000
_cell.length_b   1.000
_cell.length_c   1.000
_cell.angle_alpha   90.00
_cell.angle_beta   90.00
_cell.angle_gamma   90.00
#
_symmetry.space_group_name_H-M   'P 1'
#
loop_
_entity.id
_entity.type
_entity.pdbx_description
1 polymer ?
#
loop_
_entity_poly.entity_id
_entity_poly.type
_entity_poly.pdbx_seq_one_letter_code
_entity_poly.pdbx_strand_id
1 'polypeptide(L)' 'MASDKWLASCHRRTLHTMKIKAIAMSEQWEGRDSPVINELTSLIHYIDNCEDFLYFTMKRKDIEREKSE' A
#
# COMPACT_ATOMS: atom_id res chain seq x y z
N MET A 1 -10.61 -19.73 2.28
CA MET A 1 -10.04 -19.48 3.64
C MET A 1 -8.52 -19.27 3.66
N ALA A 2 -7.70 -20.06 2.96
CA ALA A 2 -6.29 -19.72 2.70
C ALA A 2 -6.12 -18.68 1.58
N SER A 3 -7.07 -18.65 0.63
CA SER A 3 -7.13 -17.73 -0.53
C SER A 3 -7.06 -16.26 -0.15
N ASP A 4 -7.84 -15.82 0.84
CA ASP A 4 -7.98 -14.40 1.17
C ASP A 4 -6.73 -13.84 1.84
N LYS A 5 -6.10 -14.63 2.72
CA LYS A 5 -4.83 -14.25 3.36
C LYS A 5 -3.69 -14.25 2.34
N TRP A 6 -3.69 -15.19 1.41
CA TRP A 6 -2.73 -15.22 0.30
C TRP A 6 -2.91 -14.00 -0.62
N LEU A 7 -4.14 -13.71 -1.04
CA LEU A 7 -4.43 -12.59 -1.95
C LEU A 7 -4.07 -11.25 -1.30
N ALA A 8 -4.39 -11.06 -0.02
CA ALA A 8 -3.99 -9.86 0.71
C ALA A 8 -2.45 -9.74 0.85
N SER A 9 -1.74 -10.85 1.04
CA SER A 9 -0.27 -10.85 1.01
C SER A 9 0.27 -10.43 -0.37
N CYS A 10 -0.33 -10.92 -1.45
CA CYS A 10 0.00 -10.51 -2.81
C CYS A 10 -0.23 -9.00 -3.03
N HIS A 11 -1.39 -8.47 -2.64
CA HIS A 11 -1.68 -7.04 -2.75
C HIS A 11 -0.68 -6.19 -1.95
N ARG A 12 -0.39 -6.56 -0.71
CA ARG A 12 0.59 -5.86 0.13
C ARG A 12 1.97 -5.83 -0.52
N ARG A 13 2.43 -6.95 -1.08
CA ARG A 13 3.72 -7.02 -1.77
C ARG A 13 3.77 -6.14 -3.02
N THR A 14 2.68 -6.09 -3.78
CA THR A 14 2.57 -5.21 -4.95
C THR A 14 2.61 -3.74 -4.55
N LEU A 15 1.82 -3.33 -3.54
CA LEU A 15 1.80 -1.96 -3.02
C LEU A 15 3.20 -1.55 -2.52
N HIS A 16 3.83 -2.37 -1.69
CA HIS A 16 5.19 -2.13 -1.20
C HIS A 16 6.21 -1.96 -2.34
N THR A 17 6.13 -2.80 -3.37
CA THR A 17 7.02 -2.71 -4.54
C THR A 17 6.80 -1.41 -5.31
N MET A 18 5.54 -0.99 -5.48
CA MET A 18 5.21 0.28 -6.13
C MET A 18 5.72 1.47 -5.31
N LYS A 19 5.59 1.43 -3.98
CA LYS A 19 6.10 2.48 -3.08
C LYS A 19 7.61 2.65 -3.22
N ILE A 20 8.37 1.55 -3.15
CA ILE A 20 9.83 1.58 -3.32
C ILE A 20 10.22 2.20 -4.67
N LYS A 21 9.54 1.81 -5.75
CA LYS A 21 9.80 2.38 -7.08
C LYS A 21 9.47 3.87 -7.15
N ALA A 22 8.38 4.31 -6.54
CA ALA A 22 8.00 5.72 -6.50
C ALA A 22 9.00 6.55 -5.68
N ILE A 23 9.47 6.03 -4.54
CA ILE A 23 10.53 6.66 -3.73
C ILE A 23 11.83 6.77 -4.53
N ALA A 24 12.30 5.67 -5.11
CA ALA A 24 13.52 5.66 -5.91
C ALA A 24 13.42 6.61 -7.12
N MET A 25 12.23 6.74 -7.72
CA MET A 25 12.01 7.71 -8.79
C MET A 25 12.01 9.14 -8.23
N SER A 26 11.41 9.39 -7.07
CA SER A 26 11.40 10.71 -6.42
C SER A 26 12.81 11.21 -6.12
N GLU A 27 13.69 10.33 -5.62
CA GLU A 27 15.10 10.65 -5.35
C GLU A 27 15.86 11.09 -6.61
N GLN A 28 15.53 10.55 -7.80
CA GLN A 28 16.16 10.96 -9.07
C GLN A 28 15.81 12.39 -9.48
N TRP A 29 14.69 12.93 -8.98
CA TRP A 29 14.22 14.27 -9.28
C TRP A 29 14.49 15.26 -8.15
N GLU A 30 15.07 14.82 -7.03
CA GLU A 30 15.32 15.66 -5.85
C GLU A 30 16.14 16.92 -6.21
N GLY A 31 15.75 18.06 -5.63
CA GLY A 31 16.36 19.36 -5.90
C GLY A 31 15.93 20.03 -7.22
N ARG A 32 15.02 19.40 -7.98
CA ARG A 32 14.39 20.02 -9.17
C ARG A 32 12.98 20.47 -8.81
N ASP A 33 12.60 21.68 -9.22
CA ASP A 33 11.19 22.08 -9.17
C ASP A 33 10.45 21.42 -10.33
N SER A 34 9.95 20.21 -10.11
CA SER A 34 9.32 19.38 -11.12
C SER A 34 7.93 18.93 -10.66
N PRO A 35 6.87 19.13 -11.46
CA PRO A 35 5.52 18.63 -11.14
C PRO A 35 5.50 17.11 -10.93
N VAL A 36 6.47 16.38 -11.52
CA VAL A 36 6.64 14.94 -11.35
C VAL A 36 6.90 14.56 -9.87
N ILE A 37 7.61 15.39 -9.09
CA ILE A 37 7.86 15.10 -7.66
C ILE A 37 6.55 15.15 -6.88
N ASN A 38 5.72 16.17 -7.12
CA ASN A 38 4.42 16.30 -6.44
C ASN A 38 3.49 15.12 -6.76
N GLU A 39 3.49 14.66 -8.01
CA GLU A 39 2.76 13.45 -8.42
C GLU A 39 3.30 12.20 -7.73
N LEU A 40 4.63 12.06 -7.62
CA LEU A 40 5.25 10.92 -6.94
C LEU A 40 4.97 10.91 -5.44
N THR A 41 5.07 12.05 -4.77
CA THR A 41 4.69 12.20 -3.36
C THR A 41 3.21 11.83 -3.16
N SER A 42 2.33 12.29 -4.05
CA SER A 42 0.91 11.96 -3.99
C SER A 42 0.66 10.46 -4.19
N LEU A 43 1.39 9.82 -5.12
CA LEU A 43 1.32 8.38 -5.34
C LEU A 43 1.80 7.59 -4.12
N ILE A 44 2.89 8.02 -3.47
CA ILE A 44 3.40 7.39 -2.25
C ILE A 44 2.35 7.44 -1.14
N HIS A 45 1.74 8.61 -0.88
CA HIS A 45 0.67 8.74 0.11
C HIS A 45 -0.56 7.89 -0.24
N TYR A 46 -0.92 7.80 -1.51
CA TYR A 46 -2.03 6.94 -1.94
C TYR A 46 -1.75 5.46 -1.66
N ILE A 47 -0.52 5.01 -1.92
CA ILE A 47 -0.11 3.62 -1.64
C ILE A 47 -0.16 3.35 -0.14
N ASP A 48 0.27 4.28 0.71
CA ASP A 48 0.20 4.15 2.17
C ASP A 48 -1.23 3.98 2.65
N ASN A 49 -2.15 4.80 2.15
CA ASN A 49 -3.58 4.66 2.45
C ASN A 49 -4.14 3.30 2.01
N CYS A 50 -3.67 2.76 0.88
CA CYS A 50 -4.08 1.43 0.40
C CYS A 50 -3.56 0.31 1.32
N GLU A 51 -2.32 0.42 1.82
CA GLU A 51 -1.76 -0.54 2.78
C GLU A 51 -2.54 -0.54 4.10
N ASP A 52 -2.86 0.64 4.62
CA ASP A 52 -3.65 0.80 5.84
C ASP A 52 -5.06 0.25 5.68
N PHE A 53 -5.72 0.54 4.56
CA PHE A 53 -7.06 0.00 4.26
C PHE A 53 -7.04 -1.53 4.17
N LEU A 54 -6.03 -2.10 3.51
CA LEU A 54 -5.87 -3.55 3.42
C LEU A 54 -5.65 -4.18 4.80
N TYR A 55 -4.85 -3.55 5.67
CA TYR A 55 -4.64 -4.01 7.04
C TYR A 55 -5.94 -3.97 7.85
N PHE A 56 -6.66 -2.85 7.80
CA PHE A 56 -7.92 -2.65 8.50
C PHE A 56 -8.99 -3.68 8.09
N THR A 57 -9.15 -3.90 6.78
CA THR A 57 -10.13 -4.87 6.26
C THR A 57 -9.78 -6.31 6.64
N MET A 58 -8.51 -6.69 6.65
CA MET A 58 -8.08 -7.99 7.15
C MET A 58 -8.40 -8.15 8.64
N LYS A 59 -8.07 -7.15 9.46
CA LYS A 59 -8.34 -7.17 10.90
C LYS A 59 -9.82 -7.27 11.21
N ARG A 60 -10.67 -6.53 10.49
CA ARG A 60 -12.13 -6.65 10.61
C ARG A 60 -12.63 -8.06 10.31
N LYS A 61 -12.16 -8.67 9.22
CA LYS A 61 -12.53 -10.05 8.87
C LYS A 61 -12.11 -11.06 9.94
N ASP A 62 -10.95 -10.87 10.57
CA ASP A 62 -10.51 -11.73 11.68
C ASP A 62 -11.42 -11.57 12.91
N ILE A 63 -11.79 -10.34 13.29
CA ILE A 63 -12.71 -10.06 14.42
C ILE A 63 -14.12 -10.61 14.16
N GLU A 64 -14.65 -10.45 12.95
CA GLU A 64 -15.98 -10.97 12.58
C GLU A 64 -16.02 -12.51 12.67
N ARG A 65 -14.88 -13.18 12.40
CA ARG A 65 -14.76 -14.63 12.57
C ARG A 65 -14.76 -15.04 14.04
N GLU A 66 -13.99 -14.37 14.90
CA GLU A 66 -13.95 -14.66 16.35
C GLU A 66 -15.32 -14.53 17.02
N LYS A 67 -16.21 -13.67 16.49
CA LYS A 67 -17.60 -13.54 16.98
C LYS A 67 -18.57 -14.61 16.47
N SER A 68 -18.18 -15.34 15.44
CA SER A 68 -19.01 -16.35 14.77
C SER A 68 -18.69 -17.78 15.22
N GLU A 69 -17.68 -17.95 16.09
CA GLU A 69 -17.25 -19.19 16.75
C GLU A 69 -17.72 -19.19 18.21
#